data_AF-A0A378J6G3-F1
#
_entry.id   AF-A0A378J6G3-F1
#
_cell.length_a   1.000
_cell.length_b   1.000
_cell.length_c   1.000
_cell.angle_alpha   90.00
_cell.angle_beta   90.00
_cell.angle_gamma   90.00
#
_symmetry.space_group_name_H-M   'P 1'
#
loop_
_entity.id
_entity.type
_entity.pdbx_description
1 polymer ?
#
loop_
_entity_poly.entity_id
_entity_poly.type
_entity_poly.pdbx_seq_one_letter_code
_entity_poly.pdbx_strand_id
1 'polypeptide(L)'
;MAKQWMVLIGCVVLSLLTTASLAQYRNGVFSVEYSKASPIKNIPLKKATLIIKIYYYGYPKGHFSVVTDEKQHFIMGYDDKYQIALELIAISGQEQYKALCRGESKPGQLKLIVVCNPYKKKTL
;
A
#
# COMPACT_ATOMS: atom_id res chain seq x y z
N MET A 1 -66.12 30.67 9.08
CA MET A 1 -65.67 29.39 8.52
C MET A 1 -64.40 29.64 7.72
N ALA A 2 -63.29 29.10 8.21
CA ALA A 2 -61.94 29.30 7.69
C ALA A 2 -61.68 28.54 6.40
N LYS A 3 -60.87 29.08 5.49
CA LYS A 3 -60.11 28.27 4.53
C LYS A 3 -58.69 28.83 4.41
N GLN A 4 -57.82 28.22 5.19
CA GLN A 4 -56.38 28.36 5.20
C GLN A 4 -55.79 28.01 3.83
N TRP A 5 -55.04 28.96 3.27
CA TRP A 5 -53.68 28.81 2.78
C TRP A 5 -53.16 27.37 2.63
N MET A 6 -53.30 26.78 1.43
CA MET A 6 -52.40 25.70 1.02
C MET A 6 -51.20 26.33 0.33
N VAL A 7 -50.25 26.65 1.19
CA VAL A 7 -48.90 27.11 0.92
C VAL A 7 -48.25 26.15 -0.08
N LEU A 8 -47.62 26.77 -1.08
CA LEU A 8 -46.54 26.25 -1.92
C LEU A 8 -45.45 25.57 -1.05
N ILE A 9 -45.68 24.34 -0.60
CA ILE A 9 -44.69 23.48 0.08
C ILE A 9 -44.38 22.29 -0.82
N GLY A 10 -44.14 22.55 -2.11
CA GLY A 10 -43.89 21.51 -3.11
C GLY A 10 -42.46 21.46 -3.66
N CYS A 11 -41.66 22.52 -3.51
CA CYS A 11 -40.49 22.72 -4.38
C CYS A 11 -39.14 23.07 -3.72
N VAL A 12 -38.97 22.96 -2.40
CA VAL A 12 -37.72 23.44 -1.74
C VAL A 12 -37.00 22.40 -0.86
N VAL A 13 -37.37 21.11 -0.94
CA VAL A 13 -36.63 20.03 -0.24
C VAL A 13 -36.03 19.00 -1.21
N LEU A 14 -35.76 19.41 -2.46
CA LEU A 14 -34.96 18.62 -3.40
C LEU A 14 -33.51 19.16 -3.48
N SER A 15 -33.01 19.63 -2.34
CA SER A 15 -31.68 20.19 -2.18
C SER A 15 -30.83 19.19 -1.42
N LEU A 16 -29.80 18.67 -2.09
CA LEU A 16 -28.65 17.98 -1.49
C LEU A 16 -28.88 16.58 -0.89
N LEU A 17 -29.35 15.62 -1.71
CA LEU A 17 -28.82 14.26 -1.63
C LEU A 17 -27.63 14.14 -2.59
N THR A 18 -26.64 15.02 -2.46
CA THR A 18 -25.29 14.71 -2.93
C THR A 18 -24.80 13.58 -2.05
N THR A 19 -24.99 12.34 -2.49
CA THR A 19 -24.28 11.21 -1.92
C THR A 19 -22.80 11.47 -2.15
N ALA A 20 -22.15 12.10 -1.18
CA ALA A 20 -20.71 12.05 -1.04
C ALA A 20 -20.38 10.57 -0.95
N SER A 21 -19.97 9.97 -2.08
CA SER A 21 -19.41 8.63 -2.05
C SER A 21 -18.20 8.75 -1.16
N LEU A 22 -18.31 8.32 0.10
CA LEU A 22 -17.15 8.03 0.92
C LEU A 22 -16.38 7.00 0.09
N ALA A 23 -15.26 7.43 -0.50
CA ALA A 23 -14.28 6.50 -1.02
C ALA A 23 -13.93 5.59 0.16
N GLN A 24 -14.43 4.36 0.14
CA GLN A 24 -14.16 3.39 1.18
C GLN A 24 -12.69 3.01 1.04
N TYR A 25 -11.83 3.76 1.72
CA TYR A 25 -10.42 3.46 1.81
C TYR A 25 -10.30 2.10 2.50
N ARG A 26 -9.85 1.08 1.77
CA ARG A 26 -9.69 -0.27 2.29
C ARG A 26 -8.25 -0.45 2.74
N ASN A 27 -8.05 -1.00 3.93
CA ASN A 27 -6.72 -1.31 4.41
C ASN A 27 -6.37 -2.77 4.08
N GLY A 28 -5.24 -2.96 3.39
CA GLY A 28 -4.61 -4.24 3.17
C GLY A 28 -3.56 -4.55 4.22
N VAL A 29 -3.58 -5.76 4.76
CA VAL A 29 -2.46 -6.31 5.55
C VAL A 29 -1.56 -7.07 4.61
N PHE A 30 -0.40 -6.50 4.29
CA PHE A 30 0.60 -7.12 3.43
C PHE A 30 1.57 -7.94 4.26
N SER A 31 1.84 -9.19 3.88
CA SER A 31 2.95 -9.96 4.43
C SER A 31 4.25 -9.74 3.66
N VAL A 32 5.38 -9.78 4.35
CA VAL A 32 6.70 -9.61 3.77
C VAL A 32 7.48 -10.89 3.99
N GLU A 33 7.91 -11.52 2.89
CA GLU A 33 8.56 -12.82 2.95
C GLU A 33 9.73 -12.89 1.99
N TYR A 34 10.77 -13.62 2.37
CA TYR A 34 11.85 -13.94 1.44
C TYR A 34 11.38 -14.91 0.36
N SER A 35 11.78 -14.62 -0.88
CA SER A 35 11.79 -15.60 -1.94
C SER A 35 12.63 -16.80 -1.54
N LYS A 36 12.18 -18.00 -1.94
CA LYS A 36 12.97 -19.23 -1.78
C LYS A 36 14.35 -19.10 -2.43
N ALA A 37 14.42 -18.39 -3.57
CA ALA A 37 15.63 -18.17 -4.35
C ALA A 37 16.57 -17.08 -3.79
N SER A 38 16.19 -16.37 -2.72
CA SER A 38 17.05 -15.34 -2.13
C SER A 38 18.31 -15.97 -1.51
N PRO A 39 19.53 -15.60 -1.92
CA PRO A 39 20.75 -16.12 -1.32
C PRO A 39 21.01 -15.56 0.09
N ILE A 40 20.49 -14.37 0.40
CA ILE A 40 20.59 -13.73 1.72
C ILE A 40 19.19 -13.66 2.35
N LYS A 41 19.04 -14.16 3.58
CA LYS A 41 17.76 -14.19 4.32
C LYS A 41 17.89 -13.81 5.80
N ASN A 42 19.08 -13.41 6.24
CA ASN A 42 19.39 -13.06 7.63
C ASN A 42 19.14 -11.59 7.97
N ILE A 43 18.82 -10.75 6.97
CA ILE A 43 18.36 -9.38 7.21
C ILE A 43 16.98 -9.45 7.89
N PRO A 44 16.78 -8.84 9.08
CA PRO A 44 15.50 -8.91 9.77
C PRO A 44 14.38 -8.27 8.96
N LEU A 45 13.26 -8.98 8.80
CA LEU A 45 12.02 -8.44 8.23
C LEU A 45 11.02 -7.98 9.29
N LYS A 46 11.28 -8.24 10.58
CA LYS A 46 10.44 -7.79 11.70
C LYS A 46 10.86 -6.39 12.13
N LYS A 47 9.89 -5.50 12.41
CA LYS A 47 10.17 -4.11 12.80
C LYS A 47 11.12 -3.39 11.84
N ALA A 48 11.13 -3.83 10.58
CA ALA A 48 12.01 -3.33 9.55
C ALA A 48 11.34 -2.16 8.84
N THR A 49 12.11 -1.12 8.53
CA THR A 49 11.65 -0.04 7.67
C THR A 49 11.87 -0.45 6.22
N LEU A 50 10.78 -0.46 5.45
CA LEU A 50 10.77 -0.78 4.03
C LEU A 50 10.52 0.50 3.24
N ILE A 51 11.40 0.77 2.27
CA ILE A 51 11.18 1.82 1.28
C ILE A 51 10.55 1.16 0.07
N ILE A 52 9.29 1.47 -0.19
CA ILE A 52 8.50 0.85 -1.25
C ILE A 52 8.03 1.90 -2.25
N LYS A 53 7.99 1.53 -3.52
CA LYS A 53 7.36 2.30 -4.59
C LYS A 53 6.01 1.67 -4.91
N ILE A 54 4.96 2.47 -4.93
CA ILE A 54 3.60 2.00 -5.19
C ILE A 54 3.24 2.26 -6.64
N TYR A 55 2.60 1.28 -7.27
CA TYR A 55 2.01 1.39 -8.59
C TYR A 55 0.51 1.15 -8.52
N TYR A 56 -0.28 2.04 -9.13
CA TYR A 56 -1.71 1.85 -9.36
C TYR A 56 -1.99 1.81 -10.85
N TYR A 57 -2.66 0.76 -11.32
CA TYR A 57 -2.91 0.53 -12.75
C TYR A 57 -1.60 0.58 -13.57
N GLY A 58 -0.48 0.14 -12.98
CA GLY A 58 0.86 0.21 -13.58
C GLY A 58 1.57 1.57 -13.51
N TYR A 59 0.90 2.63 -13.05
CA TYR A 59 1.48 3.96 -12.92
C TYR A 59 2.08 4.20 -11.54
N PRO A 60 3.33 4.69 -11.44
CA PRO A 60 3.96 4.97 -10.16
C PRO A 60 3.26 6.12 -9.43
N LYS A 61 2.95 5.93 -8.15
CA LYS A 61 2.34 6.96 -7.29
C LYS A 61 3.32 7.63 -6.33
N GLY A 62 4.51 7.05 -6.14
CA GLY A 62 5.55 7.62 -5.29
C GLY A 62 6.27 6.57 -4.45
N HIS A 63 7.17 7.04 -3.60
CA HIS A 63 7.89 6.23 -2.61
C HIS A 63 7.27 6.43 -1.23
N PHE A 64 7.18 5.35 -0.47
CA PHE A 64 6.58 5.30 0.85
C PHE A 64 7.50 4.53 1.78
N SER A 65 7.56 4.99 3.02
CA SER A 65 8.27 4.30 4.10
C SER A 65 7.24 3.62 4.99
N VAL A 66 7.31 2.29 5.08
CA VAL A 66 6.42 1.50 5.95
C VAL A 66 7.26 0.71 6.94
N VAL A 67 6.70 0.44 8.11
CA VAL A 67 7.35 -0.36 9.15
C VAL A 67 6.59 -1.67 9.31
N THR A 68 7.30 -2.79 9.29
CA THR A 68 6.70 -4.09 9.53
C THR A 68 6.47 -4.36 11.02
N ASP A 69 5.49 -5.18 11.35
CA ASP A 69 5.23 -5.64 12.71
C ASP A 69 6.09 -6.86 13.11
N GLU A 70 5.81 -7.43 14.28
CA GLU A 70 6.47 -8.64 14.81
C GLU A 70 6.22 -9.91 13.98
N LYS A 71 5.15 -9.88 13.17
CA LYS A 71 4.75 -10.96 12.26
C LYS A 71 5.21 -10.70 10.81
N GLN A 72 6.02 -9.65 10.59
CA GLN A 72 6.50 -9.25 9.26
C GLN A 72 5.38 -8.76 8.34
N HIS A 73 4.37 -8.12 8.91
CA HIS A 73 3.27 -7.50 8.15
C HIS A 73 3.33 -5.98 8.20
N PHE A 74 2.75 -5.31 7.21
CA PHE A 74 2.45 -3.88 7.29
C PHE A 74 1.05 -3.59 6.74
N ILE A 75 0.47 -2.48 7.17
CA ILE A 75 -0.85 -2.05 6.73
C ILE A 75 -0.68 -0.93 5.70
N MET A 76 -1.37 -1.03 4.58
CA MET A 76 -1.41 0.00 3.56
C MET A 76 -2.84 0.16 3.05
N GLY A 77 -3.29 1.40 2.93
CA GLY A 77 -4.58 1.71 2.32
C GLY A 77 -4.54 1.62 0.80
N TYR A 78 -5.64 1.16 0.21
CA TYR A 78 -5.85 1.12 -1.22
C TYR A 78 -7.33 1.29 -1.58
N ASP A 79 -7.57 1.74 -2.81
CA ASP A 79 -8.92 1.79 -3.38
C ASP A 79 -9.32 0.43 -3.97
N ASP A 80 -8.44 -0.18 -4.77
CA ASP A 80 -8.62 -1.52 -5.36
C ASP A 80 -7.34 -2.36 -5.26
N LYS A 81 -7.43 -3.50 -4.56
CA LYS A 81 -6.33 -4.44 -4.39
C LYS A 81 -5.89 -5.11 -5.70
N TYR A 82 -6.76 -5.20 -6.70
CA TYR A 82 -6.43 -5.82 -7.99
C TYR A 82 -5.67 -4.88 -8.92
N GLN A 83 -5.43 -3.64 -8.49
CA GLN A 83 -4.77 -2.60 -9.27
C GLN A 83 -3.51 -2.06 -8.61
N ILE A 84 -3.22 -2.50 -7.38
CA ILE A 84 -2.02 -2.11 -6.63
C ILE A 84 -0.89 -3.13 -6.80
N ALA A 85 0.29 -2.65 -7.16
CA ALA A 85 1.54 -3.40 -7.10
C ALA A 85 2.57 -2.61 -6.29
N LEU A 86 3.42 -3.31 -5.57
CA LEU A 86 4.47 -2.72 -4.74
C LEU A 86 5.82 -3.17 -5.25
N GLU A 87 6.80 -2.28 -5.25
CA GLU A 87 8.20 -2.56 -5.51
C GLU A 87 9.01 -2.17 -4.29
N LEU A 88 9.74 -3.11 -3.69
CA LEU A 88 10.67 -2.83 -2.60
C LEU A 88 11.99 -2.31 -3.17
N ILE A 89 12.39 -1.14 -2.69
CA ILE A 89 13.61 -0.45 -3.09
C ILE A 89 14.74 -0.69 -2.08
N ALA A 90 14.40 -0.70 -0.78
CA ALA A 90 15.39 -0.89 0.29
C ALA A 90 14.74 -1.41 1.58
N ILE A 91 15.54 -2.12 2.37
CA ILE A 91 15.22 -2.54 3.74
C ILE A 91 16.27 -1.92 4.67
N SER A 92 15.84 -1.34 5.78
CA SER A 92 16.75 -0.85 6.83
C SER A 92 17.72 -1.94 7.29
N GLY A 93 19.01 -1.64 7.36
CA GLY A 93 20.03 -2.57 7.86
C GLY A 93 20.68 -3.44 6.77
N GLN A 94 20.18 -3.45 5.53
CA GLN A 94 20.72 -4.30 4.45
C GLN A 94 22.20 -4.06 4.14
N GLU A 95 22.68 -2.84 4.38
CA GLU A 95 24.07 -2.41 4.19
C GLU A 95 25.04 -3.18 5.09
N GLN A 96 24.62 -3.53 6.31
CA GLN A 96 25.43 -4.29 7.27
C GLN A 96 25.73 -5.70 6.76
N TYR A 97 24.83 -6.22 5.92
CA TYR A 97 24.94 -7.54 5.31
C TYR A 97 25.57 -7.49 3.90
N LYS A 98 26.06 -6.31 3.48
CA LYS A 98 26.56 -6.05 2.12
C LYS A 98 25.58 -6.58 1.08
N ALA A 99 24.29 -6.30 1.27
CA ALA A 99 23.22 -6.83 0.43
C ALA A 99 22.46 -5.69 -0.26
N LEU A 100 21.90 -6.00 -1.42
CA LEU A 100 20.89 -5.21 -2.08
C LEU A 100 19.60 -6.03 -2.15
N CYS A 101 18.60 -5.58 -1.40
CA CYS A 101 17.28 -6.18 -1.34
C CYS A 101 16.33 -5.47 -2.30
N ARG A 102 15.63 -6.28 -3.08
CA ARG A 102 14.53 -5.85 -3.95
C ARG A 102 13.35 -6.78 -3.73
N GLY A 103 12.18 -6.39 -4.19
CA GLY A 103 11.01 -7.24 -4.07
C GLY A 103 9.82 -6.67 -4.79
N GLU A 104 8.81 -7.50 -4.97
CA GLU A 104 7.58 -7.11 -5.64
C GLU A 104 6.36 -7.75 -5.02
N SER A 105 5.23 -7.05 -5.09
CA SER A 105 3.90 -7.65 -4.92
C SER A 105 3.15 -7.56 -6.24
N LYS A 106 2.41 -8.62 -6.58
CA LYS A 106 1.54 -8.62 -7.76
C LYS A 106 0.16 -8.07 -7.41
N PRO A 107 -0.56 -7.48 -8.38
CA PRO A 107 -1.94 -7.08 -8.16
C PRO A 107 -2.81 -8.24 -7.65
N GLY A 108 -3.66 -7.95 -6.67
CA GLY A 108 -4.49 -8.91 -5.95
C GLY A 108 -3.75 -9.71 -4.87
N GLN A 109 -2.42 -9.62 -4.77
CA GLN A 109 -1.63 -10.35 -3.78
C GLN A 109 -1.17 -9.41 -2.65
N LEU A 110 -1.65 -9.68 -1.43
CA LEU A 110 -1.22 -8.96 -0.22
C LEU A 110 0.08 -9.55 0.35
N LYS A 111 1.07 -9.73 -0.53
CA LYS A 111 2.35 -10.36 -0.21
C LYS A 111 3.47 -9.71 -1.01
N LEU A 112 4.48 -9.21 -0.31
CA LEU A 112 5.71 -8.63 -0.85
C LEU A 112 6.82 -9.68 -0.78
N ILE A 113 7.26 -10.16 -1.94
CA ILE A 113 8.33 -11.17 -2.04
C ILE A 113 9.68 -10.48 -2.17
N VAL A 114 10.57 -10.72 -1.20
CA VAL A 114 11.88 -10.09 -1.12
C VAL A 114 12.98 -11.02 -1.63
N VAL A 115 13.88 -10.48 -2.43
CA VAL A 115 15.14 -11.11 -2.88
C VAL A 115 16.29 -10.18 -2.49
N CYS A 116 17.21 -10.68 -1.68
CA CYS A 116 18.43 -9.97 -1.31
C CYS A 116 19.64 -10.67 -1.92
N ASN A 117 20.39 -9.93 -2.72
CA ASN A 117 21.61 -10.41 -3.36
C ASN A 117 22.84 -9.73 -2.77
N PRO A 118 24.02 -10.38 -2.78
CA PRO A 118 25.28 -9.73 -2.42
C PRO A 118 25.48 -8.47 -3.26
N TYR A 119 25.68 -7.34 -2.59
CA TYR A 119 26.00 -6.08 -3.22
C TYR A 119 27.48 -6.06 -3.58
N LYS A 120 27.77 -6.21 -4.87
CA LYS A 120 29.08 -5.89 -5.42
C LYS A 120 29.05 -4.42 -5.82
N LYS A 121 29.74 -3.57 -5.06
CA LYS A 121 30.01 -2.19 -5.47
C LYS A 121 30.73 -2.27 -6.81
N LYS A 122 30.10 -1.81 -7.90
CA LYS A 122 30.82 -1.58 -9.15
C LYS A 122 31.77 -0.41 -8.86
N THR A 123 33.07 -0.70 -8.82
CA THR A 123 34.09 0.34 -8.89
C THR A 123 33.94 0.96 -10.29
N LEU A 124 33.43 2.19 -10.33
CA LEU A 124 33.49 3.06 -11.51
C LEU A 124 34.87 3.72 -11.54
#